data_AF-A0A024WH49-F1
#
_entry.id   AF-A0A024WH49-F1
#
_cell.length_a   1.000
_cell.length_b   1.000
_cell.length_c   1.000
_cell.angle_alpha   90.00
_cell.angle_beta   90.00
_cell.angle_gamma   90.00
#
_symmetry.space_group_name_H-M   'P 1'
#
loop_
_entity.id
_entity.type
_entity.pdbx_description
1 polymer ?
#
loop_
_entity_poly.entity_id
_entity_poly.type
_entity_poly.pdbx_seq_one_letter_code
_entity_poly.pdbx_strand_id
1 'polypeptide(L)'
;MDLFNCQYCSISPFDYILDYLYGDTSSKKEEKKKKSNITYDDSSSNNVSQVVSKIDEEIEKRTTNEILLLCRAWENYVHPRAKEYWKDSQQLQNILCKIANGITKNDDPILGDDYACVFWYGDKNKNDNCPIISVKKGNDNIETITYVNRVLIFLYADEASFQELQKKPKKAFTMACGNTNCINLTHISLDD
;
A
#
# COMPACT_ATOMS: atom_id res chain seq x y z
N MET A 1 17.33 30.28 -11.80
CA MET A 1 17.82 29.72 -10.52
C MET A 1 16.69 28.87 -10.00
N ASP A 2 16.70 27.59 -10.36
CA ASP A 2 15.59 26.68 -10.13
C ASP A 2 15.64 26.15 -8.70
N LEU A 3 14.78 26.70 -7.84
CA LEU A 3 14.43 26.15 -6.54
C LEU A 3 13.05 25.48 -6.64
N PHE A 4 13.02 24.24 -7.13
CA PHE A 4 11.92 23.31 -6.88
C PHE A 4 12.50 21.92 -6.65
N ASN A 5 13.09 21.76 -5.46
CA ASN A 5 13.55 20.48 -4.93
C ASN A 5 12.62 20.11 -3.78
N CYS A 6 11.61 19.29 -4.05
CA CYS A 6 10.66 18.78 -3.05
C CYS A 6 9.85 17.62 -3.68
N GLN A 7 9.26 16.62 -2.99
CA GLN A 7 8.84 16.57 -1.59
C GLN A 7 8.37 15.15 -1.21
N TYR A 8 9.06 14.08 -1.62
CA TYR A 8 8.65 12.72 -1.23
C TYR A 8 9.81 12.05 -0.53
N CYS A 9 9.89 12.30 0.78
CA CYS A 9 10.76 11.57 1.68
C CYS A 9 10.52 10.07 1.48
N SER A 10 11.51 9.38 0.95
CA SER A 10 11.58 7.92 0.73
C SER A 10 11.62 7.11 2.03
N ILE A 11 11.17 7.69 3.14
CA ILE A 11 11.18 7.10 4.46
C ILE A 11 9.76 6.64 4.73
N SER A 12 9.60 5.32 4.76
CA SER A 12 8.32 4.74 5.14
C SER A 12 8.03 5.13 6.59
N PRO A 13 6.79 5.46 6.98
CA PRO A 13 6.45 5.64 8.40
C PRO A 13 6.85 4.41 9.25
N PHE A 14 6.97 3.25 8.61
CA PHE A 14 7.42 1.97 9.16
C PHE A 14 8.94 1.85 9.38
N ASP A 15 9.78 2.70 8.78
CA ASP A 15 11.24 2.69 9.01
C ASP A 15 11.59 3.02 10.45
N TYR A 16 10.83 3.94 11.04
CA TYR A 16 10.94 4.28 12.44
C TYR A 16 10.35 3.21 13.35
N ILE A 17 9.44 2.37 12.86
CA ILE A 17 8.92 1.24 13.62
C ILE A 17 9.95 0.14 13.70
N LEU A 18 10.66 -0.13 12.61
CA LEU A 18 11.80 -1.06 12.62
C LEU A 18 12.92 -0.55 13.54
N ASP A 19 13.27 0.73 13.50
CA ASP A 19 14.23 1.31 14.46
C ASP A 19 13.70 1.30 15.91
N TYR A 20 12.40 1.54 16.12
CA TYR A 20 11.77 1.59 17.46
C TYR A 20 11.51 0.21 18.07
N LEU A 21 11.15 -0.79 17.27
CA LEU A 21 10.91 -2.17 17.71
C LEU A 21 12.19 -3.03 17.68
N TYR A 22 13.18 -2.69 16.83
CA TYR A 22 14.34 -3.55 16.56
C TYR A 22 15.72 -2.85 16.44
N GLY A 23 15.87 -1.53 16.70
CA GLY A 23 17.21 -0.91 16.77
C GLY A 23 17.99 -1.43 18.01
N ASP A 24 19.22 -1.95 17.93
CA ASP A 24 20.38 -1.60 17.10
C ASP A 24 21.27 -2.85 16.88
N THR A 25 21.90 -2.97 15.70
CA THR A 25 23.35 -3.18 15.55
C THR A 25 23.74 -3.21 14.07
N SER A 26 24.50 -2.19 13.64
CA SER A 26 25.55 -2.27 12.60
C SER A 26 25.04 -2.44 11.14
N SER A 27 25.55 -1.83 10.07
CA SER A 27 26.86 -1.24 9.75
C SER A 27 26.73 -0.38 8.48
N LYS A 28 27.60 0.63 8.38
CA LYS A 28 27.91 1.45 7.19
C LYS A 28 28.25 0.64 5.94
N LYS A 29 27.89 1.14 4.74
CA LYS A 29 28.74 1.38 3.53
C LYS A 29 27.86 1.57 2.28
N GLU A 30 27.84 2.74 1.66
CA GLU A 30 28.71 3.27 0.58
C GLU A 30 28.02 3.28 -0.78
N GLU A 31 27.71 4.48 -1.26
CA GLU A 31 27.45 4.76 -2.68
C GLU A 31 28.78 4.83 -3.47
N LYS A 32 28.80 4.33 -4.71
CA LYS A 32 29.33 5.07 -5.88
C LYS A 32 29.07 4.43 -7.26
N LYS A 33 28.43 5.27 -8.10
CA LYS A 33 28.25 5.35 -9.58
C LYS A 33 29.27 4.68 -10.54
N LYS A 34 28.77 4.21 -11.70
CA LYS A 34 28.95 4.75 -13.08
C LYS A 34 28.24 3.87 -14.14
N LYS A 35 27.25 4.37 -14.89
CA LYS A 35 27.27 4.93 -16.28
C LYS A 35 27.80 3.98 -17.38
N SER A 36 26.96 3.64 -18.35
CA SER A 36 27.18 3.92 -19.79
C SER A 36 25.93 3.62 -20.64
N ASN A 37 25.71 4.44 -21.67
CA ASN A 37 24.63 4.40 -22.66
C ASN A 37 25.00 3.50 -23.84
N ILE A 38 24.03 2.78 -24.43
CA ILE A 38 24.05 2.41 -25.87
C ILE A 38 22.60 2.47 -26.41
N THR A 39 22.45 3.22 -27.50
CA THR A 39 21.29 3.35 -28.40
C THR A 39 21.34 2.31 -29.53
N TYR A 40 20.20 1.91 -30.11
CA TYR A 40 19.79 2.10 -31.52
C TYR A 40 18.55 1.25 -31.88
N ASP A 41 17.72 1.81 -32.76
CA ASP A 41 16.42 1.39 -33.30
C ASP A 41 16.34 -0.03 -33.89
N ASP A 42 15.13 -0.63 -33.91
CA ASP A 42 14.49 -1.01 -35.18
C ASP A 42 12.96 -1.25 -35.02
N SER A 43 12.25 -1.04 -36.12
CA SER A 43 10.81 -0.83 -36.30
C SER A 43 9.98 -2.12 -36.47
N SER A 44 8.64 -1.90 -36.48
CA SER A 44 7.62 -2.71 -37.19
C SER A 44 7.12 -3.95 -36.43
N SER A 45 5.83 -4.25 -36.24
CA SER A 45 4.63 -3.93 -37.02
C SER A 45 3.36 -4.39 -36.26
N ASN A 46 2.24 -3.71 -36.52
CA ASN A 46 0.85 -4.22 -36.70
C ASN A 46 0.23 -5.17 -35.63
N ASN A 47 -1.04 -5.11 -35.22
CA ASN A 47 -2.23 -4.35 -35.56
C ASN A 47 -3.35 -4.83 -34.59
N VAL A 48 -4.34 -3.97 -34.36
CA VAL A 48 -5.77 -4.33 -34.21
C VAL A 48 -6.27 -4.92 -32.88
N SER A 49 -7.41 -4.37 -32.48
CA SER A 49 -8.38 -4.81 -31.46
C SER A 49 -8.02 -4.46 -30.01
N GLN A 50 -8.87 -3.81 -29.21
CA GLN A 50 -10.29 -3.56 -29.35
C GLN A 50 -10.62 -2.35 -28.49
N VAL A 51 -11.36 -1.43 -29.08
CA VAL A 51 -12.10 -0.38 -28.39
C VAL A 51 -13.09 -1.09 -27.46
N VAL A 52 -12.74 -1.24 -26.19
CA VAL A 52 -13.73 -1.52 -25.14
C VAL A 52 -14.26 -0.17 -24.71
N SER A 53 -15.44 0.15 -25.21
CA SER A 53 -16.27 1.23 -24.73
C SER A 53 -16.35 1.18 -23.21
N LYS A 54 -15.79 2.18 -22.54
CA LYS A 54 -15.95 2.43 -21.11
C LYS A 54 -17.44 2.59 -20.83
N ILE A 55 -18.08 1.52 -20.41
CA ILE A 55 -19.20 1.62 -19.51
C ILE A 55 -18.54 2.04 -18.20
N ASP A 56 -18.68 3.32 -17.83
CA ASP A 56 -18.38 3.74 -16.46
C ASP A 56 -19.45 3.06 -15.60
N GLU A 57 -19.18 1.81 -15.22
CA GLU A 57 -19.94 1.13 -14.18
C GLU A 57 -19.84 2.02 -12.95
N GLU A 58 -20.98 2.59 -12.55
CA GLU A 58 -21.07 3.46 -11.40
C GLU A 58 -20.65 2.63 -10.17
N ILE A 59 -19.42 2.86 -9.69
CA ILE A 59 -18.85 2.11 -8.57
C ILE A 59 -19.71 2.37 -7.34
N GLU A 60 -20.48 1.35 -6.93
CA GLU A 60 -21.33 1.47 -5.74
C GLU A 60 -20.45 1.62 -4.49
N LYS A 61 -20.57 2.78 -3.83
CA LYS A 61 -19.83 3.11 -2.61
C LYS A 61 -20.65 2.78 -1.37
N ARG A 62 -19.93 2.43 -0.29
CA ARG A 62 -20.53 2.27 1.04
C ARG A 62 -20.99 3.61 1.58
N THR A 63 -22.09 3.58 2.31
CA THR A 63 -22.50 4.68 3.19
C THR A 63 -21.55 4.80 4.39
N THR A 64 -21.56 5.96 5.05
CA THR A 64 -20.74 6.19 6.25
C THR A 64 -21.00 5.15 7.34
N ASN A 65 -22.26 4.74 7.54
CA ASN A 65 -22.61 3.74 8.55
C ASN A 65 -22.06 2.35 8.21
N GLU A 66 -22.14 1.93 6.94
CA GLU A 66 -21.55 0.67 6.48
C GLU A 66 -20.03 0.67 6.63
N ILE A 67 -19.37 1.79 6.31
CA ILE A 67 -17.92 1.95 6.54
C ILE A 67 -17.58 1.76 8.02
N LEU A 68 -18.31 2.41 8.93
CA LEU A 68 -18.04 2.33 10.36
C LEU A 68 -18.25 0.90 10.91
N LEU A 69 -19.29 0.20 10.44
CA LEU A 69 -19.53 -1.20 10.79
C LEU A 69 -18.39 -2.12 10.30
N LEU A 70 -17.95 -1.91 9.06
CA LEU A 70 -16.84 -2.67 8.48
C LEU A 70 -15.53 -2.44 9.24
N CYS A 71 -15.22 -1.18 9.55
CA CYS A 71 -14.03 -0.84 10.34
C CYS A 71 -14.06 -1.49 11.72
N ARG A 72 -15.23 -1.50 12.38
CA ARG A 72 -15.41 -2.17 13.68
C ARG A 72 -15.20 -3.67 13.59
N ALA A 73 -15.60 -4.31 12.49
CA ALA A 73 -15.32 -5.73 12.26
C ALA A 73 -13.80 -5.96 12.13
N TRP A 74 -13.14 -5.16 11.30
CA TRP A 74 -11.70 -5.23 11.06
C TRP A 74 -10.84 -4.93 12.30
N GLU A 75 -11.26 -4.02 13.18
CA GLU A 75 -10.52 -3.63 14.39
C GLU A 75 -10.22 -4.81 15.34
N ASN A 76 -11.10 -5.83 15.35
CA ASN A 76 -10.91 -7.05 16.15
C ASN A 76 -9.70 -7.87 15.70
N TYR A 77 -9.31 -7.75 14.43
CA TYR A 77 -8.21 -8.51 13.83
C TYR A 77 -6.92 -7.69 13.71
N VAL A 78 -6.95 -6.40 14.07
CA VAL A 78 -5.76 -5.55 14.02
C VAL A 78 -4.72 -6.08 15.02
N HIS A 79 -3.53 -6.34 14.49
CA HIS A 79 -2.39 -6.86 15.23
C HIS A 79 -1.95 -5.88 16.34
N PRO A 80 -1.52 -6.37 17.53
CA PRO A 80 -1.03 -5.53 18.62
C PRO A 80 0.01 -4.49 18.20
N ARG A 81 0.94 -4.86 17.30
CA ARG A 81 1.96 -3.96 16.73
C ARG A 81 1.38 -2.63 16.23
N ALA A 82 0.22 -2.68 15.57
CA ALA A 82 -0.41 -1.50 15.00
C ALA A 82 -1.15 -0.68 16.06
N LYS A 83 -1.75 -1.34 17.06
CA LYS A 83 -2.39 -0.68 18.21
C LYS A 83 -1.36 0.04 19.08
N GLU A 84 -0.16 -0.51 19.22
CA GLU A 84 0.94 0.11 19.94
C GLU A 84 1.54 1.32 19.19
N TYR A 85 1.57 1.25 17.86
CA TYR A 85 2.05 2.35 17.01
C TYR A 85 1.06 3.52 16.93
N TRP A 86 -0.22 3.22 16.67
CA TRP A 86 -1.31 4.20 16.70
C TRP A 86 -2.09 4.07 18.01
N LYS A 87 -1.51 4.57 19.10
CA LYS A 87 -2.11 4.52 20.44
C LYS A 87 -3.45 5.23 20.53
N ASP A 88 -3.65 6.22 19.66
CA ASP A 88 -4.93 6.89 19.48
C ASP A 88 -5.85 6.05 18.58
N SER A 89 -6.88 5.46 19.19
CA SER A 89 -7.91 4.68 18.49
C SER A 89 -8.56 5.46 17.34
N GLN A 90 -8.65 6.80 17.42
CA GLN A 90 -9.20 7.60 16.34
C GLN A 90 -8.30 7.58 15.09
N GLN A 91 -6.98 7.52 15.25
CA GLN A 91 -6.06 7.45 14.11
C GLN A 91 -6.14 6.12 13.40
N LEU A 92 -6.15 5.01 14.15
CA LEU A 92 -6.36 3.68 13.59
C LEU A 92 -7.69 3.63 12.84
N GLN A 93 -8.77 4.10 13.47
CA GLN A 93 -10.09 4.15 12.85
C GLN A 93 -10.09 4.98 11.55
N ASN A 94 -9.40 6.11 11.51
CA ASN A 94 -9.29 6.93 10.30
C ASN A 94 -8.60 6.17 9.16
N ILE A 95 -7.56 5.36 9.45
CA ILE A 95 -6.88 4.53 8.45
C ILE A 95 -7.84 3.46 7.93
N LEU A 96 -8.56 2.76 8.81
CA LEU A 96 -9.54 1.75 8.41
C LEU A 96 -10.65 2.35 7.53
N CYS A 97 -11.18 3.52 7.91
CA CYS A 97 -12.19 4.23 7.13
C CYS A 97 -11.68 4.62 5.74
N LYS A 98 -10.43 5.08 5.64
CA LYS A 98 -9.79 5.41 4.35
C LYS A 98 -9.67 4.17 3.45
N ILE A 99 -9.30 3.01 4.00
CA ILE A 99 -9.24 1.75 3.26
C ILE A 99 -10.65 1.33 2.79
N ALA A 100 -11.63 1.33 3.70
CA ALA A 100 -13.01 0.95 3.41
C ALA A 100 -13.68 1.85 2.35
N ASN A 101 -13.34 3.14 2.33
CA ASN A 101 -13.85 4.09 1.33
C ASN A 101 -13.22 3.91 -0.07
N GLY A 102 -12.00 3.36 -0.11
CA GLY A 102 -11.26 3.15 -1.35
C GLY A 102 -11.63 1.87 -2.11
N ILE A 103 -12.55 1.06 -1.59
CA ILE A 103 -13.05 -0.18 -2.24
C ILE A 103 -14.55 -0.05 -2.56
N THR A 104 -15.13 -1.06 -3.21
CA THR A 104 -16.58 -1.10 -3.50
C THR A 104 -17.39 -1.65 -2.33
N LYS A 105 -18.71 -1.48 -2.36
CA LYS A 105 -19.63 -1.90 -1.30
C LYS A 105 -19.59 -3.39 -0.94
N ASN A 106 -19.23 -4.26 -1.88
CA ASN A 106 -19.30 -5.71 -1.67
C ASN A 106 -17.92 -6.35 -1.42
N ASP A 107 -16.85 -5.55 -1.47
CA ASP A 107 -15.49 -6.08 -1.33
C ASP A 107 -14.98 -5.99 0.11
N ASP A 108 -14.24 -7.00 0.56
CA ASP A 108 -13.53 -6.99 1.84
C ASP A 108 -12.13 -7.60 1.66
N PRO A 109 -11.04 -6.81 1.78
CA PRO A 109 -9.67 -7.30 1.57
C PRO A 109 -9.09 -8.07 2.77
N ILE A 110 -9.82 -8.17 3.89
CA ILE A 110 -9.32 -8.73 5.15
C ILE A 110 -10.12 -9.98 5.54
N LEU A 111 -11.46 -9.92 5.46
CA LEU A 111 -12.37 -11.00 5.86
C LEU A 111 -13.19 -11.55 4.69
N GLY A 112 -12.92 -11.09 3.47
CA GLY A 112 -13.61 -11.52 2.26
C GLY A 112 -13.11 -12.85 1.70
N ASP A 113 -13.41 -13.07 0.42
CA ASP A 113 -13.04 -14.28 -0.31
C ASP A 113 -11.55 -14.25 -0.72
N ASP A 114 -10.80 -15.28 -0.35
CA ASP A 114 -9.38 -15.46 -0.69
C ASP A 114 -9.14 -15.67 -2.19
N TYR A 115 -10.15 -16.03 -2.98
CA TYR A 115 -10.02 -16.22 -4.42
C TYR A 115 -10.38 -14.98 -5.24
N ALA A 116 -11.08 -14.01 -4.64
CA ALA A 116 -11.56 -12.81 -5.33
C ALA A 116 -10.60 -11.63 -5.18
N CYS A 117 -10.36 -10.91 -6.28
CA CYS A 117 -9.62 -9.65 -6.21
C CYS A 117 -10.47 -8.56 -5.55
N VAL A 118 -9.84 -7.73 -4.70
CA VAL A 118 -10.45 -6.52 -4.13
C VAL A 118 -9.74 -5.32 -4.72
N PHE A 119 -10.43 -4.54 -5.55
CA PHE A 119 -9.81 -3.45 -6.30
C PHE A 119 -9.80 -2.13 -5.54
N TRP A 120 -8.67 -1.43 -5.62
CA TRP A 120 -8.50 -0.08 -5.11
C TRP A 120 -8.93 0.99 -6.11
N TYR A 121 -9.81 1.88 -5.63
CA TYR A 121 -10.36 3.02 -6.35
C TYR A 121 -10.01 4.36 -5.69
N GLY A 122 -9.13 4.36 -4.69
CA GLY A 122 -8.58 5.58 -4.11
C GLY A 122 -7.34 6.08 -4.85
N ASP A 123 -6.52 6.86 -4.14
CA ASP A 123 -5.33 7.47 -4.71
C ASP A 123 -4.29 6.45 -5.17
N LYS A 124 -3.57 6.79 -6.25
CA LYS A 124 -2.48 6.00 -6.82
C LYS A 124 -1.22 6.83 -6.95
N ASN A 125 -0.08 6.20 -6.76
CA ASN A 125 1.21 6.84 -6.99
C ASN A 125 1.37 7.13 -8.49
N LYS A 126 1.74 8.36 -8.83
CA LYS A 126 1.86 8.81 -10.22
C LYS A 126 2.98 8.10 -11.00
N ASN A 127 3.97 7.55 -10.31
CA ASN A 127 5.16 6.98 -10.95
C ASN A 127 4.99 5.51 -11.30
N ASP A 128 4.39 4.71 -10.41
CA ASP A 128 4.24 3.25 -10.57
C ASP A 128 2.77 2.80 -10.63
N ASN A 129 1.82 3.74 -10.54
CA ASN A 129 0.38 3.50 -10.57
C ASN A 129 -0.12 2.55 -9.46
N CYS A 130 0.65 2.35 -8.38
CA CYS A 130 0.27 1.48 -7.28
C CYS A 130 -0.66 2.19 -6.28
N PRO A 131 -1.59 1.47 -5.62
CA PRO A 131 -2.43 2.00 -4.55
C PRO A 131 -1.65 2.67 -3.42
N ILE A 132 -2.00 3.91 -3.09
CA ILE A 132 -1.43 4.65 -1.96
C ILE A 132 -2.49 5.17 -1.00
N ILE A 133 -2.06 5.43 0.23
CA ILE A 133 -2.87 5.98 1.31
C ILE A 133 -2.03 6.92 2.17
N SER A 134 -2.66 7.99 2.66
CA SER A 134 -2.04 8.89 3.61
C SER A 134 -2.34 8.45 5.06
N VAL A 135 -1.30 8.35 5.88
CA VAL A 135 -1.35 7.89 7.28
C VAL A 135 -0.59 8.86 8.17
N LYS A 136 -1.08 9.09 9.39
CA LYS A 136 -0.32 9.83 10.40
C LYS A 136 0.79 8.95 10.97
N LYS A 137 1.96 9.53 11.15
CA LYS A 137 3.14 8.85 11.71
C LYS A 137 2.99 8.74 13.24
N GLY A 138 2.59 7.57 13.74
CA GLY A 138 2.36 7.35 15.16
C GLY A 138 1.53 8.48 15.78
N ASN A 139 1.95 9.00 16.94
CA ASN A 139 1.26 10.12 17.59
C ASN A 139 1.64 11.51 17.05
N ASP A 140 2.52 11.61 16.05
CA ASP A 140 2.87 12.89 15.46
C ASP A 140 1.76 13.39 14.53
N ASN A 141 1.59 14.71 14.43
CA ASN A 141 0.67 15.32 13.46
C ASN A 141 1.23 15.37 12.02
N ILE A 142 2.24 14.55 11.72
CA ILE A 142 2.86 14.47 10.40
C ILE A 142 2.14 13.39 9.60
N GLU A 143 1.47 13.80 8.52
CA GLU A 143 0.87 12.88 7.55
C GLU A 143 1.93 12.44 6.52
N THR A 144 1.96 11.14 6.25
CA THR A 144 2.91 10.49 5.32
C THR A 144 2.12 9.66 4.32
N ILE A 145 2.63 9.53 3.09
CA ILE A 145 2.02 8.70 2.05
C ILE A 145 2.79 7.39 1.96
N THR A 146 2.08 6.27 1.89
CA THR A 146 2.66 4.94 1.73
C THR A 146 1.72 4.05 0.88
N TYR A 147 2.15 2.83 0.57
CA TYR A 147 1.35 1.88 -0.21
C TYR A 147 0.30 1.18 0.64
N VAL A 148 -0.91 0.99 0.08
CA VAL A 148 -2.03 0.35 0.79
C VAL A 148 -1.67 -1.06 1.26
N ASN A 149 -1.04 -1.86 0.40
CA ASN A 149 -0.65 -3.22 0.76
C ASN A 149 0.39 -3.28 1.89
N ARG A 150 1.25 -2.27 2.05
CA ARG A 150 2.15 -2.17 3.21
C ARG A 150 1.40 -1.88 4.50
N VAL A 151 0.38 -1.03 4.44
CA VAL A 151 -0.47 -0.75 5.60
C VAL A 151 -1.23 -2.01 6.00
N LEU A 152 -1.79 -2.76 5.04
CA LEU A 152 -2.51 -4.00 5.33
C LEU A 152 -1.62 -5.06 5.98
N ILE A 153 -0.40 -5.25 5.48
CA ILE A 153 0.58 -6.15 6.11
C ILE A 153 0.92 -5.70 7.53
N PHE A 154 1.11 -4.41 7.75
CA PHE A 154 1.38 -3.90 9.10
C PHE A 154 0.19 -4.10 10.06
N LEU A 155 -1.04 -3.94 9.56
CA LEU A 155 -2.26 -4.08 10.35
C LEU A 155 -2.61 -5.55 10.66
N TYR A 156 -2.41 -6.48 9.73
CA TYR A 156 -3.05 -7.79 9.78
C TYR A 156 -2.13 -8.99 9.56
N ALA A 157 -0.93 -8.80 9.00
CA ALA A 157 -0.04 -9.94 8.81
C ALA A 157 0.37 -10.53 10.16
N ASP A 158 0.47 -11.86 10.18
CA ASP A 158 1.09 -12.56 11.29
C ASP A 158 2.56 -12.18 11.43
N GLU A 159 3.18 -12.54 12.57
CA GLU A 159 4.55 -12.15 12.84
C GLU A 159 5.53 -12.66 11.79
N ALA A 160 5.39 -13.93 11.37
CA ALA A 160 6.30 -14.53 10.41
C ALA A 160 6.27 -13.81 9.06
N SER A 161 5.08 -13.61 8.48
CA SER A 161 4.92 -12.94 7.19
C SER A 161 5.33 -11.47 7.27
N PHE A 162 5.03 -10.80 8.39
CA PHE A 162 5.44 -9.42 8.62
C PHE A 162 6.96 -9.27 8.62
N GLN A 163 7.68 -10.16 9.31
CA GLN A 163 9.15 -10.13 9.36
C GLN A 163 9.80 -10.44 8.01
N GLU A 164 9.20 -11.32 7.22
CA GLU A 164 9.68 -11.63 5.88
C GLU A 164 9.46 -10.45 4.92
N LEU A 165 8.24 -9.93 4.86
CA LEU A 165 7.86 -8.85 3.94
C LEU A 165 8.56 -7.52 4.24
N GLN A 166 8.97 -7.28 5.48
CA GLN A 166 9.75 -6.09 5.83
C GLN A 166 11.18 -6.10 5.27
N LYS A 167 11.74 -7.27 4.94
CA LYS A 167 13.06 -7.38 4.31
C LYS A 167 13.04 -6.92 2.85
N LYS A 168 11.86 -6.88 2.23
CA LYS A 168 11.70 -6.48 0.82
C LYS A 168 11.93 -4.98 0.61
N PRO A 169 12.35 -4.56 -0.60
CA PRO A 169 12.54 -3.14 -0.94
C PRO A 169 11.29 -2.31 -0.64
N LYS A 170 11.45 -1.05 -0.22
CA LYS A 170 10.39 -0.11 0.20
C LYS A 170 9.48 0.39 -0.95
N LYS A 171 8.98 -0.53 -1.77
CA LYS A 171 8.02 -0.33 -2.86
C LYS A 171 6.73 -1.10 -2.55
N ALA A 172 5.67 -0.90 -3.34
CA ALA A 172 4.48 -1.73 -3.22
C ALA A 172 4.85 -3.21 -3.34
N PHE A 173 4.22 -4.07 -2.54
CA PHE A 173 4.33 -5.51 -2.75
C PHE A 173 3.69 -5.91 -4.08
N THR A 174 4.24 -6.94 -4.72
CA THR A 174 3.61 -7.60 -5.85
C THR A 174 2.40 -8.40 -5.37
N MET A 175 1.38 -8.52 -6.24
CA MET A 175 0.19 -9.31 -5.95
C MET A 175 0.29 -10.63 -6.71
N ALA A 176 0.05 -11.76 -6.05
CA ALA A 176 0.05 -13.10 -6.62
C ALA A 176 -1.01 -13.26 -7.74
N CYS A 177 -2.09 -12.49 -7.68
CA CYS A 177 -3.10 -12.44 -8.74
C CYS A 177 -2.67 -11.64 -9.98
N GLY A 178 -1.48 -11.02 -9.97
CA GLY A 178 -0.92 -10.24 -11.07
C GLY A 178 -1.56 -8.85 -11.27
N ASN A 179 -2.58 -8.48 -10.50
CA ASN A 179 -3.25 -7.18 -10.64
C ASN A 179 -2.73 -6.18 -9.60
N THR A 180 -2.08 -5.11 -10.07
CA THR A 180 -1.49 -4.07 -9.21
C THR A 180 -2.51 -3.24 -8.44
N ASN A 181 -3.78 -3.25 -8.83
CA ASN A 181 -4.86 -2.57 -8.11
C ASN A 181 -5.53 -3.46 -7.07
N CYS A 182 -5.22 -4.76 -7.03
CA CYS A 182 -5.72 -5.63 -5.97
C CYS A 182 -5.08 -5.23 -4.64
N ILE A 183 -5.88 -5.18 -3.58
CA ILE A 183 -5.43 -4.97 -2.22
C ILE A 183 -5.90 -6.10 -1.28
N ASN A 184 -6.38 -7.22 -1.81
CA ASN A 184 -6.72 -8.38 -0.98
C ASN A 184 -5.47 -8.87 -0.24
N LEU A 185 -5.55 -8.98 1.09
CA LEU A 185 -4.43 -9.34 1.95
C LEU A 185 -3.83 -10.71 1.57
N THR A 186 -4.67 -11.68 1.22
CA THR A 186 -4.22 -13.04 0.86
C THR A 186 -3.65 -13.13 -0.56
N HIS A 187 -3.78 -12.06 -1.35
CA HIS A 187 -3.17 -11.96 -2.68
C HIS A 187 -1.79 -11.30 -2.65
N ILE A 188 -1.27 -10.88 -1.49
CA ILE A 188 0.07 -10.28 -1.41
C ILE A 188 1.12 -11.38 -1.59
N SER A 189 2.01 -11.21 -2.56
CA SER A 189 3.05 -12.18 -2.87
C SER A 189 4.19 -12.12 -1.85
N LEU A 190 4.49 -13.28 -1.27
CA LEU A 190 5.73 -13.47 -0.49
C LEU A 190 6.95 -13.58 -1.40
N ASP A 191 6.76 -13.94 -2.66
CA ASP A 191 7.79 -14.04 -3.70
C ASP A 191 7.88 -12.75 -4.55
N ASP A 192 9.00 -12.54 -5.23
CA ASP A 192 9.20 -11.43 -6.19
C ASP A 192 9.01 -11.88 -7.64
#